data_AF-A0A6N8FZB4-F1
#
_entry.id   AF-A0A6N8FZB4-F1
#
_cell.length_a   1.000
_cell.length_b   1.000
_cell.length_c   1.000
_cell.angle_alpha   90.00
_cell.angle_beta   90.00
_cell.angle_gamma   90.00
#
_symmetry.space_group_name_H-M   'P 1'
#
loop_
_entity.id
_entity.type
_entity.pdbx_description
1 polymer ?
#
loop_
_entity_poly.entity_id
_entity_poly.type
_entity_poly.pdbx_seq_one_letter_code
_entity_poly.pdbx_strand_id
1 'polypeptide(L)'
;MTKVSGIKYKEVGNLYGLRNWVEYGLKQSKNELGWAEFQVTNYSQIQQWWEIVMSAYLMISLHAQVLNYNSEQGVNKLIDPVVARFPEHDWWNEGSGWKNLLNNLRLVIQPFIFFNLLKPWLRVFPISHLSLGFFTLMTLMNRRQGAIADINELEHFLFSSA
;
A
#
# COMPACT_ATOMS: atom_id res chain seq x y z
N MET A 1 2.64 -3.37 -30.35
CA MET A 1 2.85 -2.04 -30.96
C MET A 1 2.66 -1.00 -29.88
N THR A 2 3.62 -0.09 -29.69
CA THR A 2 3.53 1.02 -28.73
C THR A 2 3.31 2.32 -29.50
N LYS A 3 2.49 3.23 -28.95
CA LYS A 3 2.29 4.58 -29.50
C LYS A 3 3.32 5.60 -28.99
N VAL A 4 4.21 5.18 -28.09
CA VAL A 4 5.18 6.06 -27.43
C VAL A 4 6.41 6.24 -28.33
N SER A 5 6.64 7.48 -28.76
CA SER A 5 7.77 7.86 -29.61
C SER A 5 9.10 7.85 -28.81
N GLY A 6 10.17 7.30 -29.40
CA GLY A 6 11.52 7.40 -28.85
C GLY A 6 11.95 6.31 -27.85
N ILE A 7 11.07 5.37 -27.51
CA ILE A 7 11.40 4.26 -26.59
C ILE A 7 12.18 3.15 -27.31
N LYS A 8 13.24 2.64 -26.68
CA LYS A 8 14.04 1.52 -27.20
C LYS A 8 13.29 0.20 -27.05
N TYR A 9 13.53 -0.76 -27.94
CA TYR A 9 12.88 -2.08 -27.91
C TYR A 9 13.00 -2.79 -26.54
N LYS A 10 14.16 -2.69 -25.88
CA LYS A 10 14.39 -3.26 -24.55
C LYS A 10 13.53 -2.63 -23.46
N GLU A 11 13.30 -1.32 -23.53
CA GLU A 11 12.45 -0.58 -22.59
C GLU A 11 10.97 -0.96 -22.79
N VAL A 12 10.53 -1.16 -24.03
CA VAL A 12 9.20 -1.72 -24.32
C VAL A 12 9.02 -3.08 -23.66
N GLY A 13 10.03 -3.97 -23.77
CA GLY A 13 10.01 -5.28 -23.11
C GLY A 13 9.90 -5.18 -21.59
N ASN A 14 10.69 -4.28 -20.97
CA ASN A 14 10.64 -4.05 -19.52
C ASN A 14 9.27 -3.53 -19.06
N LEU A 15 8.72 -2.52 -19.75
CA LEU A 15 7.40 -1.96 -19.45
C LEU A 15 6.28 -2.99 -19.63
N TYR A 16 6.35 -3.79 -20.70
CA TYR A 16 5.36 -4.84 -20.93
C TYR A 16 5.46 -5.97 -19.88
N GLY A 17 6.67 -6.22 -19.36
CA GLY A 17 6.90 -7.14 -18.24
C GLY A 17 6.18 -6.73 -16.95
N LEU A 18 5.91 -5.44 -16.74
CA LEU A 18 5.14 -4.96 -15.58
C LEU A 18 3.71 -5.51 -15.53
N ARG A 19 3.14 -5.97 -16.66
CA ARG A 19 1.82 -6.64 -16.65
C ARG A 19 1.80 -7.87 -15.74
N ASN A 20 2.93 -8.57 -15.63
CA ASN A 20 3.04 -9.77 -14.80
C ASN A 20 2.89 -9.41 -13.31
N TRP A 21 3.26 -8.18 -12.92
CA TRP A 21 3.01 -7.67 -11.58
C TRP A 21 1.51 -7.51 -11.30
N VAL A 22 0.76 -7.00 -12.26
CA VAL A 22 -0.71 -6.88 -12.16
C VAL A 22 -1.35 -8.25 -12.02
N GLU A 23 -0.96 -9.21 -12.86
CA GLU A 23 -1.46 -10.59 -12.78
C GLU A 23 -1.13 -11.23 -11.41
N TYR A 24 0.11 -11.06 -10.96
CA TYR A 24 0.55 -11.57 -9.67
C TYR A 24 -0.24 -10.94 -8.51
N GLY A 25 -0.43 -9.63 -8.51
CA GLY A 25 -1.18 -8.93 -7.48
C GLY A 25 -2.68 -9.26 -7.49
N LEU A 26 -3.29 -9.49 -8.66
CA LEU A 26 -4.68 -9.99 -8.74
C LEU A 26 -4.80 -11.40 -8.17
N LYS A 27 -3.82 -12.28 -8.42
CA LYS A 27 -3.77 -13.61 -7.79
C LYS A 27 -3.69 -13.49 -6.27
N GLN A 28 -2.91 -12.54 -5.74
CA GLN A 28 -2.84 -12.31 -4.30
C GLN A 28 -4.11 -11.66 -3.75
N SER A 29 -4.80 -10.81 -4.51
CA SER A 29 -6.08 -10.23 -4.07
C SER A 29 -7.14 -11.32 -3.83
N LYS A 30 -7.12 -12.38 -4.64
CA LYS A 30 -7.96 -13.58 -4.44
C LYS A 30 -7.57 -14.35 -3.18
N ASN A 31 -6.28 -14.60 -3.00
CA ASN A 31 -5.79 -15.57 -1.99
C ASN A 31 -5.49 -14.95 -0.62
N GLU A 32 -5.03 -13.70 -0.57
CA GLU A 32 -4.49 -13.04 0.63
C GLU A 32 -5.37 -11.89 1.14
N LEU A 33 -6.17 -11.27 0.26
CA LEU A 33 -7.12 -10.21 0.62
C LEU A 33 -8.57 -10.72 0.73
N GLY A 34 -8.79 -12.02 0.57
CA GLY A 34 -10.09 -12.65 0.80
C GLY A 34 -11.15 -12.37 -0.28
N TRP A 35 -10.78 -11.92 -1.48
CA TRP A 35 -11.77 -11.76 -2.56
C TRP A 35 -12.44 -13.10 -2.94
N ALA A 36 -11.73 -14.22 -2.82
CA ALA A 36 -12.30 -15.53 -3.10
C ALA A 36 -13.17 -16.09 -1.96
N GLU A 37 -13.29 -15.40 -0.82
CA GLU A 37 -14.10 -15.83 0.30
C GLU A 37 -15.57 -15.44 0.05
N PHE A 38 -16.36 -16.37 -0.51
CA PHE A 38 -17.75 -16.16 -0.94
C PHE A 38 -18.77 -16.10 0.23
N GLN A 39 -18.45 -15.40 1.32
CA GLN A 39 -19.35 -15.30 2.47
C GLN A 39 -20.43 -14.23 2.29
N VAL A 40 -20.26 -13.32 1.32
CA VAL A 40 -21.17 -12.19 1.05
C VAL A 40 -21.95 -12.45 -0.24
N THR A 41 -23.28 -12.45 -0.16
CA THR A 41 -24.18 -12.69 -1.31
C THR A 41 -24.96 -11.45 -1.74
N ASN A 42 -25.07 -10.44 -0.88
CA ASN A 42 -25.74 -9.18 -1.20
C ASN A 42 -24.85 -8.32 -2.11
N TYR A 43 -25.39 -7.88 -3.25
CA TYR A 43 -24.65 -7.10 -4.24
C TYR A 43 -24.03 -5.82 -3.69
N SER A 44 -24.76 -5.07 -2.85
CA SER A 44 -24.24 -3.82 -2.27
C SER A 44 -23.05 -4.08 -1.35
N GLN A 45 -23.09 -5.18 -0.58
CA GLN A 45 -21.99 -5.57 0.29
C GLN A 45 -20.80 -6.11 -0.53
N ILE A 46 -21.05 -6.80 -1.64
CA ILE A 46 -19.99 -7.24 -2.58
C ILE A 46 -19.25 -6.03 -3.15
N GLN A 47 -19.96 -4.98 -3.54
CA GLN A 47 -19.33 -3.76 -4.06
C GLN A 47 -18.43 -3.10 -3.00
N GLN A 48 -18.94 -2.90 -1.78
CA GLN A 48 -18.16 -2.31 -0.69
C GLN A 48 -16.93 -3.17 -0.35
N TRP A 49 -17.09 -4.49 -0.34
CA TRP A 49 -15.98 -5.42 -0.14
C TRP A 49 -14.91 -5.28 -1.25
N TRP A 50 -15.35 -5.18 -2.50
CA TRP A 50 -14.46 -4.98 -3.63
C TRP A 50 -13.68 -3.67 -3.54
N GLU A 51 -14.34 -2.57 -3.15
CA GLU A 51 -13.70 -1.27 -2.95
C GLU A 51 -12.60 -1.35 -1.88
N ILE A 52 -12.83 -2.08 -0.79
CA ILE A 52 -11.83 -2.31 0.26
C ILE A 52 -10.65 -3.13 -0.27
N VAL A 53 -10.92 -4.24 -0.96
CA VAL A 53 -9.88 -5.10 -1.56
C VAL A 53 -9.02 -4.31 -2.54
N MET A 54 -9.64 -3.49 -3.40
CA MET A 54 -8.93 -2.69 -4.38
C MET A 54 -8.16 -1.52 -3.75
N SER A 55 -8.65 -0.95 -2.66
CA SER A 55 -7.93 0.05 -1.88
C SER A 55 -6.65 -0.55 -1.27
N ALA A 56 -6.73 -1.76 -0.72
CA ALA A 56 -5.57 -2.48 -0.21
C ALA A 56 -4.59 -2.86 -1.32
N TYR A 57 -5.08 -3.33 -2.48
CA TYR A 57 -4.27 -3.60 -3.67
C TYR A 57 -3.54 -2.35 -4.16
N LEU A 58 -4.23 -1.21 -4.22
CA LEU A 58 -3.65 0.06 -4.64
C LEU A 58 -2.54 0.49 -3.69
N MET A 59 -2.80 0.44 -2.39
CA MET A 59 -1.79 0.74 -1.37
C MET A 59 -0.53 -0.12 -1.57
N ILE A 60 -0.67 -1.43 -1.73
CA ILE A 60 0.48 -2.32 -1.98
C ILE A 60 1.20 -1.94 -3.28
N SER A 61 0.46 -1.61 -4.34
CA SER A 61 1.03 -1.22 -5.63
C SER A 61 1.84 0.08 -5.54
N LEU A 62 1.37 1.08 -4.80
CA LEU A 62 2.11 2.34 -4.58
C LEU A 62 3.43 2.11 -3.84
N HIS A 63 3.48 1.13 -2.94
CA HIS A 63 4.70 0.78 -2.23
C HIS A 63 5.59 -0.25 -2.95
N ALA A 64 5.21 -0.70 -4.16
CA ALA A 64 5.96 -1.69 -4.91
C ALA A 64 7.13 -1.04 -5.68
N GLN A 65 8.37 -1.41 -5.31
CA GLN A 65 9.58 -0.89 -5.97
C GLN A 65 9.59 -1.13 -7.49
N VAL A 66 9.02 -2.25 -7.95
CA VAL A 66 8.96 -2.62 -9.37
C VAL A 66 8.16 -1.63 -10.22
N LEU A 67 7.14 -0.99 -9.63
CA LEU A 67 6.32 0.02 -10.31
C LEU A 67 6.91 1.43 -10.19
N ASN A 68 7.87 1.64 -9.29
CA ASN A 68 8.46 2.94 -8.99
C ASN A 68 9.73 3.20 -9.83
N TYR A 69 9.66 2.90 -11.13
CA TYR A 69 10.82 2.85 -12.03
C TYR A 69 11.48 4.22 -12.31
N ASN A 70 10.80 5.34 -12.07
CA ASN A 70 11.24 6.67 -12.54
C ASN A 70 11.53 7.71 -11.45
N SER A 71 11.57 7.34 -10.17
CA SER A 71 11.71 8.37 -9.14
C SER A 71 13.14 8.50 -8.62
N GLU A 72 14.00 9.10 -9.44
CA GLU A 72 15.12 9.90 -8.91
C GLU A 72 14.61 10.95 -7.89
N GLN A 73 13.30 11.26 -7.90
CA GLN A 73 12.62 12.14 -6.96
C GLN A 73 11.85 11.44 -5.82
N GLY A 74 11.75 10.10 -5.77
CA GLY A 74 10.82 9.42 -4.86
C GLY A 74 11.36 8.17 -4.15
N VAL A 75 12.48 7.61 -4.59
CA VAL A 75 13.08 6.41 -3.98
C VAL A 75 14.37 6.70 -3.20
N ASN A 76 14.94 7.91 -3.31
CA ASN A 76 16.17 8.29 -2.60
C ASN A 76 16.13 9.70 -1.97
N LYS A 77 15.14 9.98 -1.12
CA LYS A 77 15.44 10.85 0.03
C LYS A 77 16.19 9.97 1.02
N LEU A 78 17.49 9.90 0.81
CA LEU A 78 18.43 9.20 1.68
C LEU A 78 18.14 9.55 3.15
N ILE A 79 17.69 8.50 3.85
CA ILE A 79 17.80 8.29 5.30
C ILE A 79 16.89 9.18 6.15
N ASP A 80 15.57 8.98 6.10
CA ASP A 80 14.80 9.20 7.32
C ASP A 80 15.27 8.14 8.34
N PRO A 81 15.90 8.53 9.47
CA PRO A 81 16.43 7.58 10.44
C PRO A 81 15.33 6.71 11.03
N VAL A 82 14.07 7.13 10.96
CA VAL A 82 12.93 6.33 11.38
C VAL A 82 12.65 5.21 10.39
N VAL A 83 12.66 5.51 9.07
CA VAL A 83 12.41 4.50 8.02
C VAL A 83 13.51 3.43 8.00
N ALA A 84 14.75 3.82 8.28
CA ALA A 84 15.89 2.91 8.39
C ALA A 84 15.73 1.86 9.52
N ARG A 85 14.89 2.13 10.53
CA ARG A 85 14.64 1.22 11.66
C ARG A 85 13.51 0.22 11.40
N PHE A 86 12.73 0.35 10.34
CA PHE A 86 11.62 -0.59 10.06
C PHE A 86 12.10 -2.04 9.92
N PRO A 87 13.24 -2.31 9.25
CA PRO A 87 13.79 -3.67 9.18
C PRO A 87 14.27 -4.25 10.52
N GLU A 88 14.44 -3.43 11.56
CA GLU A 88 14.80 -3.91 12.90
C GLU A 88 13.64 -4.65 13.59
N HIS A 89 12.42 -4.58 13.05
CA HIS A 89 11.26 -5.26 13.61
C HIS A 89 11.34 -6.78 13.34
N ASP A 90 11.18 -7.62 14.38
CA ASP A 90 11.35 -9.08 14.29
C ASP A 90 10.52 -9.77 13.19
N TRP A 91 9.32 -9.25 12.91
CA TRP A 91 8.43 -9.78 11.86
C TRP A 91 8.59 -9.10 10.50
N TRP A 92 9.57 -8.22 10.34
CA TRP A 92 9.85 -7.58 9.06
C TRP A 92 10.34 -8.60 8.05
N ASN A 93 9.92 -8.42 6.79
CA ASN A 93 10.30 -9.32 5.71
C ASN A 93 11.04 -8.55 4.61
N GLU A 94 12.33 -8.86 4.42
CA GLU A 94 13.21 -8.17 3.46
C GLU A 94 12.95 -8.52 2.00
N GLY A 95 12.09 -9.50 1.71
CA GLY A 95 11.77 -9.86 0.33
C GLY A 95 11.07 -8.73 -0.43
N SER A 96 11.32 -8.66 -1.74
CA SER A 96 10.71 -7.68 -2.66
C SER A 96 9.38 -8.14 -3.28
N GLY A 97 8.88 -9.30 -2.88
CA GLY A 97 7.63 -9.87 -3.36
C GLY A 97 6.40 -9.17 -2.78
N TRP A 98 5.28 -9.31 -3.48
CA TRP A 98 3.98 -8.73 -3.07
C TRP A 98 3.57 -9.17 -1.66
N LYS A 99 3.76 -10.45 -1.31
CA LYS A 99 3.40 -10.96 0.04
C LYS A 99 4.24 -10.35 1.15
N ASN A 100 5.54 -10.19 0.90
CA ASN A 100 6.48 -9.56 1.82
C ASN A 100 6.06 -8.10 2.05
N LEU A 101 5.71 -7.41 0.96
CA LEU A 101 5.22 -6.04 1.02
C LEU A 101 3.89 -5.91 1.78
N LEU A 102 2.92 -6.79 1.53
CA LEU A 102 1.67 -6.85 2.29
C LEU A 102 1.94 -7.07 3.78
N ASN A 103 2.81 -8.02 4.14
CA ASN A 103 3.19 -8.27 5.53
C ASN A 103 3.74 -7.00 6.18
N ASN A 104 4.70 -6.35 5.54
CA ASN A 104 5.31 -5.14 6.07
C ASN A 104 4.30 -4.01 6.20
N LEU A 105 3.39 -3.82 5.23
CA LEU A 105 2.31 -2.83 5.33
C LEU A 105 1.32 -3.14 6.47
N ARG A 106 1.01 -4.42 6.72
CA ARG A 106 0.22 -4.82 7.88
C ARG A 106 0.88 -4.37 9.18
N LEU A 107 2.19 -4.56 9.33
CA LEU A 107 2.94 -4.09 10.51
C LEU A 107 2.89 -2.56 10.67
N VAL A 108 3.02 -1.82 9.56
CA VAL A 108 2.97 -0.34 9.59
C VAL A 108 1.60 0.19 10.02
N ILE A 109 0.51 -0.50 9.65
CA ILE A 109 -0.87 -0.09 9.97
C ILE A 109 -1.32 -0.59 11.36
N GLN A 110 -0.67 -1.60 11.94
CA GLN A 110 -1.04 -2.17 13.25
C GLN A 110 -1.28 -1.14 14.35
N PRO A 111 -0.43 -0.11 14.56
CA PRO A 111 -0.67 0.91 15.59
C PRO A 111 -2.02 1.60 15.45
N PHE A 112 -2.45 1.90 14.23
CA PHE A 112 -3.75 2.49 13.95
C PHE A 112 -4.89 1.51 14.27
N ILE A 113 -4.75 0.23 13.92
CA ILE A 113 -5.74 -0.80 14.23
C ILE A 113 -5.89 -0.95 15.75
N PHE A 114 -4.78 -1.12 16.46
CA PHE A 114 -4.79 -1.27 17.93
C PHE A 114 -5.36 -0.05 18.63
N PHE A 115 -5.03 1.17 18.16
CA PHE A 115 -5.65 2.38 18.69
C PHE A 115 -7.17 2.35 18.53
N ASN A 116 -7.69 1.98 17.35
CA ASN A 116 -9.13 1.91 17.11
C ASN A 116 -9.82 0.83 17.96
N LEU A 117 -9.17 -0.31 18.20
CA LEU A 117 -9.68 -1.36 19.09
C LEU A 117 -9.75 -0.90 20.56
N LEU A 118 -8.78 -0.12 21.01
CA LEU A 118 -8.73 0.42 22.39
C LEU A 118 -9.57 1.68 22.58
N LYS A 119 -9.90 2.40 21.50
CA LYS A 119 -10.63 3.67 21.53
C LYS A 119 -11.95 3.62 22.32
N PRO A 120 -12.78 2.55 22.27
CA PRO A 120 -13.98 2.45 23.11
C PRO A 120 -13.66 2.45 24.61
N TRP A 121 -12.61 1.73 25.02
CA TRP A 121 -12.18 1.70 26.42
C TRP A 121 -11.61 3.04 26.89
N LEU A 122 -10.89 3.75 26.01
CA LEU A 122 -10.38 5.09 26.30
C LEU A 122 -11.48 6.14 26.50
N ARG A 123 -12.70 5.88 26.02
CA ARG A 123 -13.88 6.73 26.34
C ARG A 123 -14.39 6.49 27.75
N VAL A 124 -14.25 5.27 28.27
CA VAL A 124 -14.66 4.90 29.63
C VAL A 124 -13.60 5.31 30.64
N PHE A 125 -12.33 5.05 30.33
CA PHE A 125 -11.17 5.37 31.16
C PHE A 125 -10.22 6.28 30.35
N PRO A 126 -10.33 7.61 30.49
CA PRO A 126 -9.52 8.53 29.71
C PRO A 126 -8.06 8.51 30.16
N ILE A 127 -7.20 7.87 29.37
CA ILE A 127 -5.75 7.80 29.57
C ILE A 127 -5.05 8.57 28.46
N SER A 128 -4.84 9.87 28.66
CA SER A 128 -4.29 10.79 27.64
C SER A 128 -2.90 10.38 27.13
N HIS A 129 -2.05 9.86 28.01
CA HIS A 129 -0.69 9.42 27.64
C HIS A 129 -0.71 8.23 26.67
N LEU A 130 -1.67 7.31 26.82
CA LEU A 130 -1.80 6.17 25.92
C LEU A 130 -2.23 6.63 24.53
N SER A 131 -3.20 7.54 24.45
CA SER A 131 -3.61 8.15 23.17
C SER A 131 -2.43 8.87 22.49
N LEU A 132 -1.68 9.68 23.25
CA LEU A 132 -0.51 10.40 22.73
C LEU A 132 0.59 9.44 22.23
N GLY A 133 0.83 8.34 22.96
CA GLY A 133 1.78 7.30 22.56
C GLY A 133 1.41 6.69 21.21
N PHE A 134 0.13 6.33 21.02
CA PHE A 134 -0.36 5.84 19.73
C PHE A 134 -0.22 6.89 18.62
N PHE A 135 -0.56 8.15 18.87
CA PHE A 135 -0.39 9.21 17.87
C PHE A 135 1.07 9.40 17.46
N THR A 136 1.99 9.34 18.42
CA THR A 136 3.43 9.39 18.14
C THR A 136 3.84 8.22 17.25
N LEU A 137 3.43 7.00 17.59
CA LEU A 137 3.76 5.81 16.83
C LEU A 137 3.18 5.85 15.41
N MET A 138 1.92 6.26 15.25
CA MET A 138 1.29 6.45 13.93
C MET A 138 2.03 7.49 13.09
N THR A 139 2.50 8.59 13.72
CA THR A 139 3.29 9.61 13.03
C THR A 139 4.62 9.05 12.52
N LEU A 140 5.27 8.16 13.28
CA LEU A 140 6.48 7.46 12.85
C LEU A 140 6.19 6.49 11.69
N MET A 141 5.10 5.73 11.78
CA MET A 141 4.69 4.78 10.74
C MET A 141 4.37 5.47 9.40
N ASN A 142 3.70 6.62 9.46
CA ASN A 142 3.33 7.42 8.28
C ASN A 142 4.53 8.03 7.54
N ARG A 143 5.74 7.98 8.10
CA ARG A 143 6.97 8.40 7.38
C ARG A 143 7.34 7.44 6.25
N ARG A 144 6.83 6.20 6.26
CA ARG A 144 6.99 5.28 5.15
C ARG A 144 6.08 5.71 4.00
N GLN A 145 6.64 6.36 3.00
CA GLN A 145 5.92 6.81 1.82
C GLN A 145 5.96 5.76 0.71
N GLY A 146 4.84 5.59 0.01
CA GLY A 146 4.79 4.91 -1.28
C GLY A 146 5.12 5.89 -2.40
N ALA A 147 5.02 5.47 -3.66
CA ALA A 147 5.00 6.42 -4.77
C ALA A 147 3.80 7.35 -4.58
N ILE A 148 4.11 8.63 -4.37
CA ILE A 148 3.14 9.70 -4.44
C ILE A 148 3.07 10.08 -5.91
N ALA A 149 1.88 10.01 -6.51
CA ALA A 149 1.68 10.56 -7.85
C ALA A 149 2.04 12.05 -7.80
N ASP A 150 2.84 12.53 -8.75
CA ASP A 150 3.14 13.95 -8.84
C ASP A 150 1.80 14.69 -8.94
N ILE A 151 1.57 15.68 -8.08
CA ILE A 151 0.28 16.38 -7.96
C ILE A 151 -0.06 17.09 -9.29
N ASN A 152 0.94 17.32 -10.13
CA ASN A 152 0.77 17.86 -11.49
C ASN A 152 0.22 16.84 -12.51
N GLU A 153 0.25 15.53 -12.24
CA GLU A 153 -0.34 14.49 -13.11
C GLU A 153 -1.76 14.06 -12.68
N LEU A 154 -2.31 14.66 -11.62
CA LEU A 154 -3.58 14.27 -11.01
C LEU A 154 -4.80 14.49 -11.94
N GLU A 155 -4.69 15.37 -12.94
CA GLU A 155 -5.72 15.57 -13.97
C GLU A 155 -5.98 14.28 -14.78
N HIS A 156 -5.02 13.37 -14.86
CA HIS A 156 -5.16 12.08 -15.56
C HIS A 156 -5.80 10.97 -14.72
N PHE A 157 -5.93 11.17 -13.40
CA PHE A 157 -6.46 10.16 -12.46
C PHE A 157 -7.93 10.39 -12.06
N LEU A 158 -8.65 11.23 -12.80
CA LEU A 158 -10.11 11.31 -12.65
C LEU A 158 -10.71 9.97 -13.05
N PHE A 159 -11.07 9.16 -12.05
CA PHE A 159 -11.91 8.00 -12.26
C PHE A 159 -13.20 8.48 -12.94
N SER A 160 -13.45 7.98 -14.15
CA SER A 160 -14.74 8.16 -14.80
C SER A 160 -15.81 7.59 -13.87
N SER A 161 -16.58 8.47 -13.23
CA SER A 161 -17.83 8.09 -12.59
C SER A 161 -18.74 7.55 -13.69
N ALA A 162 -18.91 6.23 -13.71
CA ALA A 162 -19.94 5.56 -14.51
C ALA A 162 -21.28 5.63 -13.79
#